data_AF-A0A7M7P2B7-F1
#
_entry.id   AF-A0A7M7P2B7-F1
#
_cell.length_a   1.000
_cell.length_b   1.000
_cell.length_c   1.000
_cell.angle_alpha   90.00
_cell.angle_beta   90.00
_cell.angle_gamma   90.00
#
_symmetry.space_group_name_H-M   'P 1'
#
loop_
_entity.id
_entity.type
_entity.pdbx_description
1 polymer ?
#
loop_
_entity_poly.entity_id
_entity_poly.type
_entity_poly.pdbx_seq_one_letter_code
_entity_poly.pdbx_strand_id
1 'polypeptide(L)'
;MRAVRLLSLPLARSVDLTGIYYSECTIPNPLYTGFNSVPDCYPCKFVTSIEITQGTSSFFGFGRPFILKDPKINQFTYGETQKWYRTNQKIFSLARADHVEFTNPFVHSMSDVFAEERREEDIEQSSFSLEWRAASAGSVRLIRNLCGKPSFIPSESEVFPEMFLIIESSSSYAHLLPKPAFLGYVWVSQAHGSREVVLSPVPTCKNNCTDISVVLEPGHVLFLDMRYWDLQSFPLGDSVSISCMGSFA
;
A
#
# COMPACT_ATOMS: atom_id res chain seq x y z
N MET A 1 36.91 -12.41 -10.96
CA MET A 1 35.54 -11.85 -10.73
C MET A 1 35.02 -11.02 -11.90
N ARG A 2 35.76 -10.05 -12.46
CA ARG A 2 35.29 -9.23 -13.61
C ARG A 2 35.01 -10.03 -14.89
N ALA A 3 35.88 -10.98 -15.24
CA ALA A 3 35.69 -11.83 -16.43
C ALA A 3 34.45 -12.74 -16.33
N VAL A 4 34.23 -13.36 -15.17
CA VAL A 4 33.05 -14.20 -14.89
C VAL A 4 31.76 -13.37 -15.04
N ARG A 5 31.72 -12.16 -14.48
CA ARG A 5 30.57 -11.26 -14.59
C ARG A 5 30.27 -10.85 -16.03
N LEU A 6 31.31 -10.62 -16.85
CA LEU A 6 31.14 -10.30 -18.28
C LEU A 6 30.67 -11.52 -19.09
N LEU A 7 31.17 -12.71 -18.77
CA LEU A 7 30.76 -13.97 -19.40
C LEU A 7 29.33 -14.38 -19.05
N SER A 8 28.81 -13.95 -17.90
CA SER A 8 27.43 -14.24 -17.48
C SER A 8 26.39 -13.23 -18.01
N LEU A 9 26.80 -12.07 -18.54
CA LEU A 9 25.85 -11.06 -19.08
C LEU A 9 24.96 -11.58 -20.23
N PRO A 10 25.45 -12.40 -21.18
CA PRO A 10 24.59 -12.97 -22.21
C PRO A 10 23.50 -13.89 -21.65
N LEU A 11 23.78 -14.61 -20.56
CA LEU A 11 22.80 -15.49 -19.90
C LEU A 11 21.64 -14.69 -19.29
N ALA A 12 21.90 -13.47 -18.82
CA ALA A 12 20.87 -12.56 -18.33
C ALA A 12 19.93 -12.06 -19.44
N ARG A 13 20.27 -12.23 -20.73
CA ARG A 13 19.36 -11.94 -21.85
C ARG A 13 18.46 -13.11 -22.21
N SER A 14 18.88 -14.34 -21.93
CA SER A 14 18.11 -15.57 -22.22
C SER A 14 17.24 -16.04 -21.06
N VAL A 15 17.56 -15.61 -19.83
CA VAL A 15 16.81 -15.98 -18.62
C VAL A 15 16.36 -14.72 -17.91
N ASP A 16 15.04 -14.54 -17.81
CA ASP A 16 14.44 -13.45 -17.04
C ASP A 16 14.42 -13.82 -15.55
N LEU A 17 15.40 -13.28 -14.80
CA LEU A 17 15.50 -13.47 -13.35
C LEU A 17 14.84 -12.33 -12.57
N THR A 18 14.13 -11.42 -13.23
CA THR A 18 13.54 -10.23 -12.59
C THR A 18 12.59 -10.62 -11.47
N GLY A 19 11.71 -11.60 -11.72
CA GLY A 19 10.80 -12.12 -10.69
C GLY A 19 11.53 -12.67 -9.46
N ILE A 20 12.65 -13.37 -9.64
CA ILE A 20 13.45 -13.92 -8.53
C ILE A 20 14.19 -12.79 -7.80
N TYR A 21 14.73 -11.80 -8.52
CA TYR A 21 15.39 -10.65 -7.94
C TYR A 21 14.47 -9.83 -7.02
N TYR A 22 13.21 -9.70 -7.40
CA TYR A 22 12.18 -9.01 -6.60
C TYR A 22 11.43 -9.96 -5.65
N SER A 23 11.70 -11.26 -5.67
CA SER A 23 11.09 -12.20 -4.74
C SER A 23 11.70 -12.05 -3.34
N GLU A 24 10.84 -12.08 -2.33
CA GLU A 24 11.26 -12.04 -0.95
C GLU A 24 11.75 -13.40 -0.46
N CYS A 25 12.74 -13.38 0.43
CA CYS A 25 13.15 -14.54 1.22
C CYS A 25 13.45 -15.81 0.43
N THR A 26 13.95 -15.72 -0.82
CA THR A 26 14.30 -16.89 -1.66
C THR A 26 15.29 -17.83 -0.96
N ILE A 27 16.16 -17.25 -0.13
CA ILE A 27 17.07 -17.98 0.76
C ILE A 27 16.76 -17.52 2.18
N PRO A 28 16.18 -18.37 3.05
CA PRO A 28 15.94 -18.01 4.43
C PRO A 28 17.27 -17.76 5.12
N ASN A 29 17.41 -16.63 5.81
CA ASN A 29 18.60 -16.35 6.62
C ASN A 29 18.49 -17.14 7.93
N PRO A 30 19.32 -18.18 8.18
CA PRO A 30 19.23 -19.01 9.38
C PRO A 30 19.63 -18.24 10.66
N LEU A 31 20.31 -17.10 10.53
CA LEU A 31 20.61 -16.19 11.64
C LEU A 31 19.49 -15.18 11.89
N TYR A 32 18.56 -15.03 10.94
CA TYR A 32 17.38 -14.21 11.12
C TYR A 32 16.34 -15.02 11.88
N THR A 33 16.35 -14.87 13.21
CA THR A 33 15.32 -15.47 14.07
C THR A 33 13.98 -14.73 13.96
N GLY A 34 13.78 -13.80 13.01
CA GLY A 34 12.61 -12.92 13.01
C GLY A 34 12.44 -12.14 14.32
N PHE A 35 11.29 -11.50 14.46
CA PHE A 35 10.81 -10.97 15.73
C PHE A 35 10.34 -12.12 16.65
N ASN A 36 11.21 -13.08 16.97
CA ASN A 36 10.90 -14.21 17.87
C ASN A 36 10.74 -13.80 19.34
N SER A 37 11.03 -12.55 19.69
CA SER A 37 10.52 -11.96 20.92
C SER A 37 9.11 -11.46 20.66
N VAL A 38 8.11 -11.99 21.38
CA VAL A 38 6.77 -11.41 21.46
C VAL A 38 6.95 -9.90 21.64
N PRO A 39 6.52 -9.06 20.68
CA PRO A 39 6.72 -7.63 20.82
C PRO A 39 5.94 -7.19 22.06
N ASP A 40 6.56 -6.37 22.92
CA ASP A 40 5.80 -5.70 23.98
C ASP A 40 4.72 -4.88 23.29
N CYS A 41 3.45 -5.28 23.47
CA CYS A 41 2.29 -4.66 22.83
C CYS A 41 2.02 -3.22 23.31
N TYR A 42 2.97 -2.60 23.99
CA TYR A 42 2.94 -1.21 24.46
C TYR A 42 2.47 -0.19 23.40
N PRO A 43 2.85 -0.28 22.10
CA PRO A 43 2.36 0.63 21.08
C PRO A 43 0.85 0.58 20.85
N CYS A 44 0.17 -0.55 21.12
CA CYS A 44 -1.29 -0.66 20.97
C CYS A 44 -2.05 -0.65 22.31
N LYS A 45 -1.40 -0.98 23.44
CA LYS A 45 -2.06 -1.24 24.74
C LYS A 45 -2.92 -0.09 25.27
N PHE A 46 -2.53 1.15 24.98
CA PHE A 46 -3.21 2.35 25.49
C PHE A 46 -3.91 3.15 24.40
N VAL A 47 -4.10 2.55 23.23
CA VAL A 47 -4.79 3.21 22.12
C VAL A 47 -6.27 2.90 22.26
N THR A 48 -7.05 3.89 22.67
CA THR A 48 -8.52 3.82 22.75
C THR A 48 -9.21 4.55 21.61
N SER A 49 -8.49 5.47 20.97
CA SER A 49 -8.95 6.29 19.85
C SER A 49 -7.74 6.75 19.05
N ILE A 50 -7.92 6.98 17.75
CA ILE A 50 -6.89 7.50 16.86
C ILE A 50 -7.00 9.03 16.81
N GLU A 51 -5.88 9.70 17.10
CA GLU A 51 -5.78 11.16 17.01
C GLU A 51 -5.80 11.59 15.53
N ILE A 52 -6.61 12.61 15.22
CA ILE A 52 -6.55 13.31 13.92
C ILE A 52 -5.86 14.64 14.13
N THR A 53 -4.71 14.85 13.49
CA THR A 53 -3.89 16.06 13.62
C THR A 53 -3.62 16.71 12.27
N GLN A 54 -3.19 17.98 12.30
CA GLN A 54 -2.72 18.74 11.13
C GLN A 54 -1.20 18.98 11.16
N GLY A 55 -0.51 18.53 12.22
CA GLY A 55 0.91 18.76 12.45
C GLY A 55 1.66 17.50 12.85
N THR A 56 2.86 17.67 13.42
CA THR A 56 3.66 16.53 13.89
C THR A 56 3.02 15.89 15.11
N SER A 57 2.57 14.64 14.99
CA SER A 57 2.13 13.86 16.14
C SER A 57 3.33 13.41 16.97
N SER A 58 3.19 13.53 18.30
CA SER A 58 4.16 12.96 19.25
C SER A 58 4.24 11.42 19.18
N PHE A 59 3.28 10.78 18.52
CA PHE A 59 3.14 9.33 18.41
C PHE A 59 4.01 8.67 17.35
N PHE A 60 4.58 9.46 16.44
CA PHE A 60 5.43 8.96 15.34
C PHE A 60 6.56 8.06 15.84
N GLY A 61 7.31 8.49 16.86
CA GLY A 61 8.42 7.72 17.41
C GLY A 61 8.02 6.50 18.26
N PHE A 62 6.73 6.37 18.62
CA PHE A 62 6.22 5.31 19.47
C PHE A 62 5.46 4.22 18.71
N GLY A 63 5.35 4.33 17.38
CA GLY A 63 4.58 3.39 16.54
C GLY A 63 3.07 3.39 16.83
N ARG A 64 2.57 4.42 17.50
CA ARG A 64 1.15 4.58 17.82
C ARG A 64 0.39 5.13 16.60
N PRO A 65 -0.77 4.58 16.26
CA PRO A 65 -1.51 5.01 15.08
C PRO A 65 -2.06 6.43 15.27
N PHE A 66 -1.95 7.24 14.22
CA PHE A 66 -2.55 8.57 14.13
C PHE A 66 -2.94 8.87 12.69
N ILE A 67 -3.86 9.81 12.50
CA ILE A 67 -4.22 10.35 11.19
C ILE A 67 -3.67 11.76 11.07
N LEU A 68 -2.91 12.01 10.01
CA LEU A 68 -2.52 13.35 9.60
C LEU A 68 -3.41 13.83 8.46
N LYS A 69 -3.98 15.03 8.59
CA LYS A 69 -4.56 15.76 7.44
C LYS A 69 -3.41 16.45 6.71
N ASP A 70 -2.92 15.82 5.65
CA ASP A 70 -1.67 16.25 5.00
C ASP A 70 -1.94 16.97 3.68
N PRO A 71 -1.64 18.28 3.56
CA PRO A 71 -1.84 19.02 2.32
C PRO A 71 -0.85 18.62 1.21
N LYS A 72 0.21 17.84 1.51
CA LYS A 72 1.18 17.34 0.51
C LYS A 72 0.73 16.06 -0.19
N ILE A 73 -0.32 15.41 0.30
CA ILE A 73 -0.88 14.24 -0.36
C ILE A 73 -1.78 14.69 -1.49
N ASN A 74 -1.59 14.06 -2.65
CA ASN A 74 -2.38 14.36 -3.83
C ASN A 74 -3.76 13.73 -3.69
N GLN A 75 -4.79 14.52 -3.96
CA GLN A 75 -6.16 14.04 -4.14
C GLN A 75 -6.40 13.92 -5.64
N PHE A 76 -6.89 12.77 -6.09
CA PHE A 76 -7.08 12.48 -7.50
C PHE A 76 -8.21 11.47 -7.70
N THR A 77 -8.99 11.67 -8.75
CA THR A 77 -10.18 10.90 -9.10
C THR A 77 -9.86 9.64 -9.90
N TYR A 78 -10.88 8.82 -10.13
CA TYR A 78 -10.76 7.66 -11.01
C TYR A 78 -10.37 8.06 -12.43
N GLY A 79 -11.02 9.08 -13.00
CA GLY A 79 -10.71 9.58 -14.36
C GLY A 79 -9.27 10.10 -14.51
N GLU A 80 -8.75 10.77 -13.48
CA GLU A 80 -7.35 11.19 -13.45
C GLU A 80 -6.39 10.01 -13.36
N THR A 81 -6.73 9.00 -12.55
CA THR A 81 -5.96 7.74 -12.44
C THR A 81 -5.94 7.00 -13.78
N GLN A 82 -7.09 6.90 -14.45
CA GLN A 82 -7.22 6.27 -15.77
C GLN A 82 -6.34 6.97 -16.81
N LYS A 83 -6.40 8.31 -16.88
CA LYS A 83 -5.54 9.10 -17.78
C LYS A 83 -4.06 8.91 -17.46
N TRP A 84 -3.71 8.92 -16.17
CA TRP A 84 -2.33 8.70 -15.71
C TRP A 84 -1.82 7.30 -16.10
N TYR A 85 -2.62 6.25 -15.92
CA TYR A 85 -2.25 4.89 -16.31
C TYR A 85 -1.97 4.80 -17.81
N ARG A 86 -2.89 5.30 -18.64
CA ARG A 86 -2.77 5.24 -20.12
C ARG A 86 -1.57 6.01 -20.62
N THR A 87 -1.28 7.18 -20.04
CA THR A 87 -0.09 7.98 -20.36
C THR A 87 1.21 7.22 -20.07
N ASN A 88 1.21 6.34 -19.06
CA ASN A 88 2.39 5.62 -18.60
C ASN A 88 2.37 4.11 -18.92
N GLN A 89 1.46 3.64 -19.79
CA GLN A 89 1.22 2.21 -20.06
C GLN A 89 2.50 1.47 -20.48
N LYS A 90 3.40 2.13 -21.21
CA LYS A 90 4.69 1.56 -21.63
C LYS A 90 5.61 1.20 -20.44
N ILE A 91 5.55 1.96 -19.35
CA ILE A 91 6.35 1.67 -18.15
C ILE A 91 5.73 0.47 -17.43
N PHE A 92 4.39 0.46 -17.29
CA PHE A 92 3.68 -0.64 -16.63
C PHE A 92 3.74 -1.96 -17.40
N SER A 93 3.76 -1.95 -18.72
CA SER A 93 3.93 -3.18 -19.51
C SER A 93 5.32 -3.83 -19.36
N LEU A 94 6.30 -3.07 -18.88
CA LEU A 94 7.65 -3.54 -18.57
C LEU A 94 7.82 -3.90 -17.07
N ALA A 95 6.80 -3.64 -16.25
CA ALA A 95 6.84 -3.78 -14.80
C ALA A 95 6.61 -5.22 -14.34
N ARG A 96 7.56 -6.11 -14.67
CA ARG A 96 7.46 -7.56 -14.42
C ARG A 96 7.39 -7.97 -12.94
N ALA A 97 7.76 -7.07 -12.04
CA ALA A 97 7.72 -7.31 -10.59
C ALA A 97 6.43 -6.84 -9.93
N ASP A 98 5.59 -6.11 -10.66
CA ASP A 98 4.32 -5.64 -10.12
C ASP A 98 3.32 -6.80 -10.05
N HIS A 99 2.49 -6.79 -9.02
CA HIS A 99 1.40 -7.74 -8.82
C HIS A 99 0.07 -6.99 -8.76
N VAL A 100 -0.96 -7.57 -9.37
CA VAL A 100 -2.28 -6.97 -9.43
C VAL A 100 -3.31 -8.03 -9.07
N GLU A 101 -4.15 -7.73 -8.10
CA GLU A 101 -5.28 -8.55 -7.69
C GLU A 101 -6.59 -7.82 -7.95
N PHE A 102 -7.59 -8.58 -8.42
CA PHE A 102 -8.95 -8.11 -8.63
C PHE A 102 -9.92 -9.05 -7.92
N THR A 103 -10.98 -8.51 -7.32
CA THR A 103 -12.08 -9.33 -6.79
C THR A 103 -13.14 -9.67 -7.84
N ASN A 104 -13.20 -8.92 -8.94
CA ASN A 104 -14.17 -9.15 -10.01
C ASN A 104 -13.63 -10.15 -11.04
N PRO A 105 -14.27 -11.33 -11.23
CA PRO A 105 -13.79 -12.37 -12.13
C PRO A 105 -13.84 -12.00 -13.62
N PHE A 106 -14.57 -10.94 -13.98
CA PHE A 106 -14.68 -10.45 -15.37
C PHE A 106 -13.64 -9.39 -15.72
N VAL A 107 -12.83 -8.96 -14.75
CA VAL A 107 -11.70 -8.06 -14.97
C VAL A 107 -10.43 -8.90 -15.04
N HIS A 108 -9.74 -8.86 -16.18
CA HIS A 108 -8.57 -9.70 -16.41
C HIS A 108 -7.27 -8.90 -16.45
N SER A 109 -7.36 -7.58 -16.61
CA SER A 109 -6.19 -6.73 -16.73
C SER A 109 -6.45 -5.29 -16.27
N MET A 110 -5.36 -4.60 -15.96
CA MET A 110 -5.37 -3.14 -15.70
C MET A 110 -5.87 -2.33 -16.90
N SER A 111 -5.72 -2.85 -18.12
CA SER A 111 -6.22 -2.20 -19.33
C SER A 111 -7.75 -2.30 -19.45
N ASP A 112 -8.38 -3.32 -18.86
CA ASP A 112 -9.84 -3.43 -18.81
C ASP A 112 -10.44 -2.44 -17.82
N VAL A 113 -9.79 -2.28 -16.67
CA VAL A 113 -10.17 -1.27 -15.66
C VAL A 113 -10.05 0.10 -16.29
N PHE A 114 -8.87 0.45 -16.80
CA PHE A 114 -8.59 1.80 -17.31
C PHE A 114 -8.85 1.98 -18.82
N ALA A 115 -9.77 1.21 -19.40
CA ALA A 115 -10.24 1.40 -20.78
C ALA A 115 -10.92 2.77 -20.96
N GLU A 116 -10.83 3.40 -22.13
CA GLU A 116 -11.35 4.77 -22.35
C GLU A 116 -12.86 4.89 -22.12
N GLU A 117 -13.56 3.83 -22.48
CA GLU A 117 -15.01 3.74 -22.45
C GLU A 117 -15.53 3.45 -21.04
N ARG A 118 -14.65 2.97 -20.13
CA ARG A 118 -15.00 2.66 -18.74
C ARG A 118 -15.10 3.94 -17.93
N ARG A 119 -16.27 4.21 -17.36
CA ARG A 119 -16.50 5.37 -16.50
C ARG A 119 -16.47 4.97 -15.02
N GLU A 120 -16.39 5.96 -14.14
CA GLU A 120 -16.38 5.76 -12.69
C GLU A 120 -17.68 5.07 -12.23
N GLU A 121 -18.83 5.44 -12.82
CA GLU A 121 -20.13 4.84 -12.47
C GLU A 121 -20.17 3.33 -12.79
N ASP A 122 -19.44 2.89 -13.82
CA ASP A 122 -19.34 1.47 -14.18
C ASP A 122 -18.52 0.69 -13.14
N ILE A 123 -17.63 1.35 -12.40
CA ILE A 123 -16.89 0.76 -11.28
C ILE A 123 -17.76 0.73 -10.03
N GLU A 124 -18.42 1.83 -9.68
CA GLU A 124 -19.28 1.96 -8.49
C GLU A 124 -20.38 0.89 -8.42
N GLN A 125 -21.03 0.65 -9.57
CA GLN A 125 -22.13 -0.32 -9.68
C GLN A 125 -21.68 -1.79 -9.67
N SER A 126 -20.38 -2.04 -9.77
CA SER A 126 -19.81 -3.38 -9.72
C SER A 126 -19.17 -3.62 -8.35
N SER A 127 -19.40 -4.78 -7.73
CA SER A 127 -18.59 -5.19 -6.57
C SER A 127 -17.16 -5.43 -7.03
N PHE A 128 -16.32 -4.39 -6.93
CA PHE A 128 -14.98 -4.36 -7.48
C PHE A 128 -13.99 -3.82 -6.46
N SER A 129 -12.88 -4.51 -6.34
CA SER A 129 -11.66 -3.99 -5.74
C SER A 129 -10.47 -4.38 -6.60
N LEU A 130 -9.52 -3.46 -6.64
CA LEU A 130 -8.23 -3.57 -7.28
C LEU A 130 -7.18 -3.27 -6.22
N GLU A 131 -6.28 -4.21 -6.02
CA GLU A 131 -5.03 -4.01 -5.30
C GLU A 131 -3.88 -4.10 -6.30
N TRP A 132 -3.15 -3.00 -6.49
CA TRP A 132 -1.96 -2.97 -7.32
C TRP A 132 -0.72 -2.74 -6.48
N ARG A 133 0.06 -3.80 -6.30
CA ARG A 133 1.39 -3.78 -5.73
C ARG A 133 2.43 -3.44 -6.79
N ALA A 134 3.01 -2.24 -6.73
CA ALA A 134 4.17 -1.87 -7.51
C ALA A 134 5.46 -2.20 -6.77
N ALA A 135 6.34 -2.96 -7.42
CA ALA A 135 7.66 -3.31 -6.90
C ALA A 135 8.79 -3.01 -7.90
N SER A 136 8.47 -2.82 -9.18
CA SER A 136 9.46 -2.37 -10.16
C SER A 136 9.82 -0.90 -9.95
N ALA A 137 11.10 -0.55 -10.11
CA ALA A 137 11.56 0.82 -9.87
C ALA A 137 10.81 1.89 -10.70
N GLY A 138 10.41 1.53 -11.93
CA GLY A 138 9.60 2.38 -12.81
C GLY A 138 8.21 2.64 -12.24
N SER A 139 7.46 1.58 -11.92
CA SER A 139 6.11 1.69 -11.38
C SER A 139 6.08 2.36 -10.01
N VAL A 140 7.00 1.98 -9.12
CA VAL A 140 7.12 2.58 -7.78
C VAL A 140 7.31 4.09 -7.88
N ARG A 141 8.17 4.56 -8.78
CA ARG A 141 8.36 6.01 -9.01
C ARG A 141 7.09 6.68 -9.48
N LEU A 142 6.35 6.07 -10.41
CA LEU A 142 5.12 6.63 -10.94
C LEU A 142 4.03 6.70 -9.87
N ILE A 143 3.83 5.63 -9.10
CA ILE A 143 2.83 5.60 -8.02
C ILE A 143 3.20 6.58 -6.90
N ARG A 144 4.47 6.66 -6.50
CA ARG A 144 4.93 7.67 -5.51
C ARG A 144 4.64 9.10 -5.96
N ASN A 145 4.85 9.39 -7.24
CA ASN A 145 4.54 10.71 -7.80
C ASN A 145 3.04 10.98 -7.83
N LEU A 146 2.22 9.96 -8.14
CA LEU A 146 0.77 10.06 -8.14
C LEU A 146 0.23 10.33 -6.73
N CYS A 147 0.68 9.57 -5.73
CA CYS A 147 0.15 9.61 -4.36
C CYS A 147 0.74 10.74 -3.50
N GLY A 148 1.97 11.16 -3.79
CA GLY A 148 2.74 12.05 -2.93
C GLY A 148 3.41 11.33 -1.77
N LYS A 149 4.28 12.05 -1.04
CA LYS A 149 4.97 11.55 0.15
C LYS A 149 4.42 12.29 1.38
N PRO A 150 3.94 11.59 2.42
CA PRO A 150 3.52 12.22 3.66
C PRO A 150 4.63 13.09 4.26
N SER A 151 4.24 14.24 4.79
CA SER A 151 5.10 15.26 5.37
C SER A 151 5.81 14.80 6.65
N PHE A 152 5.24 13.84 7.37
CA PHE A 152 5.87 13.25 8.56
C PHE A 152 7.04 12.32 8.23
N ILE A 153 7.17 11.84 6.98
CA ILE A 153 8.26 10.94 6.60
C ILE A 153 9.53 11.77 6.40
N PRO A 154 10.55 11.61 7.26
CA PRO A 154 11.82 12.33 7.16
C PRO A 154 12.46 12.20 5.77
N SER A 155 13.30 13.16 5.39
CA SER A 155 14.07 13.06 4.13
C SER A 155 15.10 11.95 4.18
N GLU A 156 15.55 11.60 5.37
CA GLU A 156 16.61 10.65 5.66
C GLU A 156 16.09 9.21 5.80
N SER A 157 14.78 9.03 5.99
CA SER A 157 14.16 7.71 6.13
C SER A 157 14.20 6.93 4.83
N GLU A 158 14.48 5.63 4.94
CA GLU A 158 14.50 4.74 3.79
C GLU A 158 13.07 4.30 3.48
N VAL A 159 12.50 4.85 2.40
CA VAL A 159 11.20 4.42 1.91
C VAL A 159 11.38 3.15 1.07
N PHE A 160 10.80 2.05 1.54
CA PHE A 160 10.92 0.76 0.86
C PHE A 160 10.39 0.83 -0.58
N PRO A 161 11.05 0.17 -1.55
CA PRO A 161 10.73 0.23 -2.97
C PRO A 161 9.47 -0.59 -3.33
N GLU A 162 8.41 -0.38 -2.57
CA GLU A 162 7.11 -1.03 -2.71
C GLU A 162 6.03 0.01 -2.42
N MET A 163 5.01 0.05 -3.27
CA MET A 163 3.83 0.90 -3.09
C MET A 163 2.60 0.14 -3.52
N PHE A 164 1.47 0.42 -2.88
CA PHE A 164 0.17 -0.12 -3.25
C PHE A 164 -0.75 1.00 -3.70
N LEU A 165 -1.43 0.81 -4.82
CA LEU A 165 -2.58 1.60 -5.23
C LEU A 165 -3.83 0.72 -5.07
N ILE A 166 -4.79 1.19 -4.31
CA ILE A 166 -5.99 0.42 -3.95
C ILE A 166 -7.22 1.20 -4.40
N ILE A 167 -8.03 0.57 -5.27
CA ILE A 167 -9.25 1.15 -5.81
C ILE A 167 -10.41 0.23 -5.47
N GLU A 168 -11.44 0.76 -4.81
CA GLU A 168 -12.57 0.00 -4.31
C GLU A 168 -13.89 0.70 -4.71
N SER A 169 -14.87 -0.08 -5.16
CA SER A 169 -16.25 0.39 -5.32
C SER A 169 -16.93 0.51 -3.95
N SER A 170 -17.93 1.38 -3.86
CA SER A 170 -18.84 1.48 -2.71
C SER A 170 -19.56 0.16 -2.38
N SER A 171 -19.76 -0.70 -3.39
CA SER A 171 -20.39 -2.02 -3.26
C SER A 171 -19.42 -3.19 -3.01
N SER A 172 -18.13 -2.92 -2.75
CA SER A 172 -17.14 -3.98 -2.52
C SER A 172 -17.33 -4.71 -1.19
N TYR A 173 -16.71 -5.86 -1.03
CA TYR A 173 -16.70 -6.57 0.26
C TYR A 173 -15.53 -6.09 1.13
N ALA A 174 -15.72 -6.19 2.44
CA ALA A 174 -14.63 -5.97 3.38
C ALA A 174 -13.49 -6.97 3.13
N HIS A 175 -12.26 -6.47 3.10
CA HIS A 175 -11.06 -7.26 2.84
C HIS A 175 -9.87 -6.72 3.62
N LEU A 176 -8.84 -7.55 3.77
CA LEU A 176 -7.60 -7.12 4.40
C LEU A 176 -6.85 -6.18 3.45
N LEU A 177 -6.30 -5.09 3.99
CA LEU A 177 -5.36 -4.28 3.22
C LEU A 177 -4.05 -5.05 3.03
N PRO A 178 -3.31 -4.76 1.94
CA PRO A 178 -2.06 -5.44 1.64
C PRO A 178 -1.08 -5.38 2.80
N LYS A 179 -0.23 -6.40 2.92
CA LYS A 179 0.91 -6.38 3.84
C LYS A 179 2.19 -6.14 3.05
N PRO A 180 2.95 -5.08 3.34
CA PRO A 180 4.25 -4.86 2.72
C PRO A 180 5.22 -6.00 3.04
N ALA A 181 6.17 -6.22 2.15
CA ALA A 181 7.26 -7.19 2.28
C ALA A 181 7.98 -7.05 3.63
N PHE A 182 8.25 -5.81 4.01
CA PHE A 182 8.91 -5.45 5.26
C PHE A 182 7.89 -4.88 6.24
N LEU A 183 7.64 -5.65 7.31
CA LEU A 183 6.75 -5.24 8.39
C LEU A 183 7.45 -4.16 9.24
N GLY A 184 6.84 -2.97 9.29
CA GLY A 184 7.34 -1.81 10.01
C GLY A 184 6.37 -0.65 9.97
N TYR A 185 6.89 0.57 9.85
CA TYR A 185 6.06 1.76 9.71
C TYR A 185 5.42 1.83 8.34
N VAL A 186 4.13 2.07 8.35
CA VAL A 186 3.27 2.08 7.18
C VAL A 186 2.42 3.33 7.19
N TRP A 187 2.13 3.84 6.00
CA TRP A 187 1.10 4.84 5.83
C TRP A 187 0.05 4.40 4.81
N VAL A 188 -1.19 4.81 5.04
CA VAL A 188 -2.30 4.70 4.09
C VAL A 188 -2.88 6.09 3.87
N SER A 189 -2.74 6.63 2.66
CA SER A 189 -3.25 7.94 2.28
C SER A 189 -4.50 7.81 1.42
N GLN A 190 -5.58 8.49 1.80
CA GLN A 190 -6.83 8.50 1.05
C GLN A 190 -6.81 9.63 0.02
N ALA A 191 -6.91 9.29 -1.27
CA ALA A 191 -6.87 10.25 -2.37
C ALA A 191 -8.26 10.70 -2.81
N HIS A 192 -9.24 9.79 -2.88
CA HIS A 192 -10.61 10.06 -3.33
C HIS A 192 -11.61 9.12 -2.68
N GLY A 193 -12.84 9.57 -2.49
CA GLY A 193 -13.86 8.85 -1.72
C GLY A 193 -13.44 8.64 -0.26
N SER A 194 -14.19 7.82 0.46
CA SER A 194 -13.89 7.48 1.86
C SER A 194 -13.82 5.97 2.06
N ARG A 195 -13.20 5.54 3.15
CA ARG A 195 -13.26 4.15 3.62
C ARG A 195 -13.21 4.11 5.13
N GLU A 196 -13.83 3.10 5.69
CA GLU A 196 -13.61 2.72 7.09
C GLU A 196 -12.44 1.72 7.13
N VAL A 197 -11.50 1.93 8.05
CA VAL A 197 -10.38 1.03 8.30
C VAL A 197 -10.45 0.56 9.74
N VAL A 198 -10.57 -0.74 9.91
CA VAL A 198 -10.49 -1.39 11.22
C VAL A 198 -9.07 -1.86 11.45
N LEU A 199 -8.44 -1.30 12.49
CA LEU A 199 -7.15 -1.73 13.01
C LEU A 199 -7.41 -2.81 14.05
N SER A 200 -7.10 -4.06 13.70
CA SER A 200 -7.19 -5.21 14.61
C SER A 200 -5.81 -5.55 15.15
N PRO A 201 -5.61 -5.76 16.46
CA PRO A 201 -4.33 -6.19 16.98
C PRO A 201 -3.93 -7.55 16.41
N VAL A 202 -2.64 -7.70 16.09
CA VAL A 202 -2.08 -9.00 15.70
C VAL A 202 -2.35 -10.06 16.79
N PRO A 203 -2.42 -11.37 16.45
CA PRO A 203 -2.83 -12.42 17.39
C PRO A 203 -2.09 -12.41 18.74
N THR A 204 -0.81 -12.05 18.75
CA THR A 204 0.03 -11.96 19.97
C THR A 204 -0.37 -10.82 20.90
N CYS A 205 -1.04 -9.78 20.40
CA CYS A 205 -1.43 -8.59 21.15
C CYS A 205 -2.93 -8.48 21.46
N LYS A 206 -3.76 -9.41 21.00
CA LYS A 206 -5.23 -9.40 21.20
C LYS A 206 -5.70 -9.33 22.66
N ASN A 207 -4.91 -9.84 23.61
CA ASN A 207 -5.26 -9.77 25.03
C ASN A 207 -4.98 -8.40 25.67
N ASN A 208 -4.15 -7.57 25.04
CA ASN A 208 -3.67 -6.31 25.61
C ASN A 208 -4.22 -5.09 24.87
N CYS A 209 -4.70 -5.28 23.65
CA CYS A 209 -5.11 -4.24 22.73
C CYS A 209 -6.51 -4.57 22.20
N THR A 210 -7.26 -3.55 21.80
CA THR A 210 -8.61 -3.69 21.26
C THR A 210 -8.66 -3.22 19.81
N ASP A 211 -9.65 -3.70 19.06
CA ASP A 211 -9.91 -3.22 17.72
C ASP A 211 -10.31 -1.74 17.74
N ILE A 212 -9.87 -0.99 16.74
CA ILE A 212 -10.17 0.43 16.58
C ILE A 212 -10.60 0.68 15.15
N SER A 213 -11.73 1.36 14.96
CA SER A 213 -12.19 1.79 13.66
C SER A 213 -11.94 3.28 13.42
N VAL A 214 -11.54 3.63 12.21
CA VAL A 214 -11.39 5.01 11.74
C VAL A 214 -11.92 5.19 10.33
N VAL A 215 -12.38 6.39 10.03
CA VAL A 215 -12.74 6.79 8.67
C VAL A 215 -11.61 7.61 8.05
N LEU A 216 -11.15 7.18 6.88
CA LEU A 216 -10.21 7.94 6.06
C LEU A 216 -11.00 8.71 5.00
N GLU A 217 -10.90 10.04 5.06
CA GLU A 217 -11.46 10.98 4.10
C GLU A 217 -10.34 11.49 3.17
N PRO A 218 -10.65 12.07 2.01
CA PRO A 218 -9.62 12.61 1.11
C PRO A 218 -8.65 13.56 1.81
N GLY A 219 -7.34 13.30 1.66
CA GLY A 219 -6.25 14.02 2.33
C GLY A 219 -5.88 13.50 3.72
N HIS A 220 -6.60 12.51 4.26
CA HIS A 220 -6.17 11.80 5.47
C HIS A 220 -5.02 10.83 5.15
N VAL A 221 -4.04 10.79 6.05
CA VAL A 221 -2.93 9.82 6.05
C VAL A 221 -2.92 9.09 7.38
N LEU A 222 -3.32 7.84 7.39
CA LEU A 222 -3.17 6.96 8.54
C LEU A 222 -1.72 6.49 8.62
N PHE A 223 -1.05 6.80 9.72
CA PHE A 223 0.24 6.21 10.09
C PHE A 223 0.00 5.10 11.12
N LEU A 224 0.75 4.00 11.01
CA LEU A 224 0.80 2.95 12.02
C LEU A 224 2.06 2.09 11.89
N ASP A 225 2.25 1.20 12.85
CA ASP A 225 3.24 0.14 12.79
C ASP A 225 2.56 -1.22 12.56
N MET A 226 2.74 -1.80 11.37
CA MET A 226 2.11 -3.06 10.96
C MET A 226 2.62 -4.29 11.73
N ARG A 227 3.61 -4.14 12.61
CA ARG A 227 4.01 -5.22 13.54
C ARG A 227 2.95 -5.46 14.62
N TYR A 228 2.08 -4.48 14.88
CA TYR A 228 1.09 -4.54 15.96
C TYR A 228 -0.35 -4.59 15.46
N TRP A 229 -0.59 -4.23 14.19
CA TRP A 229 -1.94 -4.07 13.63
C TRP A 229 -2.10 -4.79 12.29
N ASP A 230 -3.18 -5.54 12.18
CA ASP A 230 -3.78 -5.96 10.92
C ASP A 230 -4.83 -4.92 10.50
N LEU A 231 -4.90 -4.63 9.20
CA LEU A 231 -5.83 -3.64 8.65
C LEU A 231 -6.90 -4.30 7.81
N GLN A 232 -8.16 -3.97 8.08
CA GLN A 232 -9.29 -4.37 7.26
C GLN A 232 -9.99 -3.13 6.69
N SER A 233 -10.15 -3.09 5.37
CA SER A 233 -10.89 -2.04 4.66
C SER A 233 -12.37 -2.42 4.59
N PHE A 234 -13.23 -1.43 4.84
CA PHE A 234 -14.66 -1.47 4.62
C PHE A 234 -15.04 -0.29 3.71
N PRO A 235 -15.71 -0.54 2.58
CA PRO A 235 -16.15 0.55 1.73
C PRO A 235 -17.15 1.44 2.48
N LEU A 236 -17.05 2.74 2.25
CA LEU A 236 -17.86 3.73 2.93
C LEU A 236 -18.31 4.83 1.96
N GLY A 237 -19.62 5.13 1.97
CA GLY A 237 -20.22 6.10 1.06
C GLY A 237 -20.57 5.50 -0.30
N ASP A 238 -20.90 6.36 -1.26
CA ASP A 238 -21.45 5.94 -2.56
C ASP A 238 -20.44 6.03 -3.70
N SER A 239 -19.29 6.70 -3.51
CA SER A 239 -18.28 6.91 -4.54
C SER A 239 -17.18 5.85 -4.55
N VAL A 240 -16.41 5.78 -5.64
CA VAL A 240 -15.15 5.01 -5.67
C VAL A 240 -14.19 5.52 -4.59
N SER A 241 -13.56 4.59 -3.87
CA SER A 241 -12.53 4.87 -2.88
C SER A 241 -11.15 4.57 -3.46
N ILE A 242 -10.26 5.56 -3.46
CA ILE A 242 -8.88 5.41 -3.94
C ILE A 242 -7.92 5.73 -2.79
N SER A 243 -7.05 4.79 -2.46
CA SER A 243 -5.99 4.99 -1.48
C SER A 243 -4.64 4.53 -2.02
N CYS A 244 -3.60 5.09 -1.42
CA CYS A 244 -2.24 4.63 -1.63
C CYS A 244 -1.64 4.20 -0.32
N MET A 245 -0.78 3.19 -0.38
CA MET A 245 -0.10 2.68 0.80
C MET A 245 1.38 2.46 0.51
N GLY A 246 2.20 2.72 1.51
CA GLY A 246 3.64 2.45 1.45
C GLY A 246 4.22 2.22 2.84
N SER A 247 5.50 1.85 2.88
CA SER A 247 6.23 1.55 4.09
C SER A 247 7.62 2.18 4.11
N PHE A 248 8.16 2.40 5.31
CA PHE A 248 9.50 2.96 5.52
C PHE A 248 10.10 2.47 6.85
N ALA A 249 11.41 2.67 6.99
CA ALA A 249 12.16 2.41 8.22
C ALA A 249 13.11 3.57 8.56
#